data_AF-A0A9E9L737-F1
#
_entry.id   AF-A0A9E9L737-F1
#
_cell.length_a   1.000
_cell.length_b   1.000
_cell.length_c   1.000
_cell.angle_alpha   90.00
_cell.angle_beta   90.00
_cell.angle_gamma   90.00
#
_symmetry.space_group_name_H-M   'P 1'
#
loop_
_entity.id
_entity.type
_entity.pdbx_description
1 polymer ?
#
loop_
_entity_poly.entity_id
_entity_poly.type
_entity_poly.pdbx_seq_one_letter_code
_entity_poly.pdbx_strand_id
1 'polypeptide(L)'
;MKIDEIVLQDEKLNLHKLIKVKDTIFDSAKKMHVSNWLWIYDESSMFFNFEIWEELDNAYLNKVIHYKNTYFKVIQINKNSQVRYS
;
A
#
# COMPACT_ATOMS: atom_id res chain seq x y z
N MET A 1 5.02 11.36 7.12
CA MET A 1 5.11 9.99 7.70
C MET A 1 4.80 9.03 6.57
N LYS A 2 5.70 8.10 6.22
CA LYS A 2 5.42 7.12 5.16
C LYS A 2 4.78 5.89 5.80
N ILE A 3 3.69 5.42 5.20
CA ILE A 3 3.09 4.15 5.55
C ILE A 3 3.70 3.13 4.60
N ASP A 4 4.28 2.08 5.16
CA ASP A 4 4.98 1.06 4.37
C ASP A 4 4.14 -0.21 4.28
N GLU A 5 3.29 -0.48 5.26
CA GLU A 5 2.40 -1.63 5.25
C GLU A 5 1.04 -1.29 5.87
N ILE A 6 -0.02 -1.81 5.29
CA ILE A 6 -1.41 -1.64 5.76
C ILE A 6 -2.09 -2.99 5.70
N VAL A 7 -2.81 -3.34 6.77
CA VAL A 7 -3.73 -4.47 6.75
C VAL A 7 -5.15 -3.93 6.70
N LEU A 8 -5.85 -4.28 5.63
CA LEU A 8 -7.25 -4.02 5.47
C LEU A 8 -8.06 -5.27 5.82
N GLN A 9 -9.24 -5.07 6.38
CA GLN A 9 -10.23 -6.11 6.59
C GLN A 9 -11.43 -5.80 5.71
N ASP A 10 -11.86 -6.76 4.89
CA ASP A 10 -13.08 -6.60 4.09
C ASP A 10 -14.33 -7.01 4.90
N GLU A 11 -15.52 -6.79 4.30
CA GLU A 11 -16.81 -7.15 4.90
C GLU A 11 -16.97 -8.66 5.14
N LYS A 12 -16.20 -9.49 4.44
CA LYS A 12 -16.18 -10.94 4.60
C LYS A 12 -15.18 -11.40 5.66
N LEU A 13 -14.59 -10.46 6.41
CA LEU A 13 -13.55 -10.68 7.42
C LEU A 13 -12.23 -11.23 6.85
N ASN A 14 -12.02 -11.18 5.53
CA ASN A 14 -10.73 -11.49 4.93
C ASN A 14 -9.75 -10.36 5.20
N LEU A 15 -8.52 -10.75 5.49
CA LEU A 15 -7.43 -9.84 5.75
C LEU A 15 -6.62 -9.65 4.47
N HIS A 16 -6.50 -8.40 4.05
CA HIS A 16 -5.75 -7.96 2.88
C HIS A 16 -4.51 -7.23 3.38
N LYS A 17 -3.38 -7.94 3.43
CA LYS A 17 -2.09 -7.36 3.79
C LYS A 17 -1.47 -6.71 2.56
N LEU A 18 -1.27 -5.40 2.64
CA LEU A 18 -0.70 -4.60 1.58
C LEU A 18 0.62 -4.01 2.02
N ILE A 19 1.60 -4.03 1.13
CA ILE A 19 2.89 -3.41 1.31
C ILE A 19 3.11 -2.36 0.23
N LYS A 20 3.80 -1.29 0.60
CA LYS A 20 4.16 -0.20 -0.28
C LYS A 20 5.57 -0.43 -0.80
N VAL A 21 5.67 -0.79 -2.07
CA VAL A 21 6.96 -1.02 -2.73
C VAL A 21 7.33 0.16 -3.61
N LYS A 22 8.63 0.46 -3.66
CA LYS A 22 9.17 1.47 -4.56
C LYS A 22 9.74 0.78 -5.78
N ASP A 23 9.02 0.86 -6.89
CA ASP A 23 9.52 0.37 -8.18
C ASP A 23 10.29 1.50 -8.87
N THR A 24 11.51 1.19 -9.30
CA THR A 24 12.39 2.18 -9.94
C THR A 24 12.74 1.66 -11.33
N ILE A 25 12.07 2.21 -12.33
CA ILE A 25 12.30 1.86 -13.72
C ILE A 25 13.28 2.88 -14.30
N PHE A 26 14.30 2.38 -14.99
CA PHE A 26 15.18 3.24 -15.77
C PHE A 26 14.47 3.61 -17.08
N ASP A 27 14.03 4.85 -17.18
CA ASP A 27 13.47 5.40 -18.41
C ASP A 27 14.64 5.71 -19.36
N SER A 28 14.86 4.82 -20.32
CA SER A 28 15.94 4.95 -21.31
C SER A 28 15.72 6.11 -22.27
N ALA A 29 14.47 6.55 -22.47
CA ALA A 29 14.14 7.69 -23.33
C ALA A 29 14.49 9.03 -22.65
N LYS A 30 14.30 9.13 -21.33
CA LYS A 30 14.62 10.34 -20.55
C LYS A 30 15.97 10.26 -19.84
N LYS A 31 16.69 9.14 -19.93
CA LYS A 31 17.93 8.85 -19.19
C LYS A 31 17.79 9.14 -17.69
N MET A 32 16.63 8.86 -17.12
CA MET A 32 16.30 9.16 -15.73
C MET A 32 15.63 7.97 -15.07
N HIS A 33 15.91 7.79 -13.78
CA HIS A 33 15.18 6.83 -12.97
C HIS A 33 13.82 7.41 -12.59
N VAL A 34 12.74 6.76 -13.04
CA VAL A 34 11.38 7.07 -12.59
C VAL A 34 11.07 6.11 -11.45
N SER A 35 10.90 6.65 -10.26
CA SER A 35 10.49 5.88 -9.09
C SER A 35 9.01 6.09 -8.83
N ASN A 36 8.23 5.01 -8.92
CA ASN A 36 6.82 5.01 -8.54
C ASN A 36 6.62 4.17 -7.27
N TRP A 37 5.72 4.62 -6.42
CA TRP A 37 5.28 3.84 -5.27
C TRP A 37 4.04 3.06 -5.64
N LEU A 38 4.02 1.78 -5.29
CA LEU A 38 2.97 0.84 -5.64
C LEU A 38 2.50 0.14 -4.38
N TRP A 39 1.18 0.01 -4.23
CA TRP A 39 0.61 -0.87 -3.21
C TRP A 39 0.38 -2.25 -3.82
N ILE A 40 0.97 -3.27 -3.21
CA ILE A 40 0.84 -4.66 -3.63
C ILE A 40 0.43 -5.54 -2.45
N TYR A 41 -0.22 -6.67 -2.73
CA TYR A 41 -0.45 -7.70 -1.73
C TYR A 41 0.87 -8.32 -1.28
N ASP A 42 1.06 -8.44 0.04
CA ASP A 42 2.25 -9.07 0.63
C ASP A 42 2.40 -10.54 0.16
N GLU A 43 1.30 -11.29 0.18
CA GLU A 43 1.33 -12.74 -0.10
C GLU A 43 1.46 -13.06 -1.59
N SER A 44 0.78 -12.31 -2.46
CA SER A 44 0.70 -12.62 -3.89
C SER A 44 1.54 -11.70 -4.78
N SER A 45 2.14 -10.64 -4.21
CA SER A 45 2.80 -9.56 -4.97
C SER A 45 1.93 -8.95 -6.07
N MET A 46 0.60 -9.12 -5.99
CA MET A 46 -0.34 -8.59 -6.96
C MET A 46 -0.61 -7.11 -6.69
N PHE A 47 -0.74 -6.32 -7.76
CA PHE A 47 -1.11 -4.91 -7.65
C PHE A 47 -2.46 -4.76 -6.97
N PHE A 48 -2.50 -3.87 -5.98
CA PHE A 48 -3.74 -3.44 -5.36
C PHE A 48 -4.37 -2.32 -6.18
N ASN A 49 -5.67 -2.09 -5.98
CA ASN A 49 -6.45 -1.13 -6.76
C ASN A 49 -5.84 0.28 -6.68
N PHE A 50 -5.33 0.79 -7.81
CA PHE A 50 -4.64 2.08 -7.90
C PHE A 50 -5.52 3.29 -7.55
N GLU A 51 -6.83 3.16 -7.76
CA GLU A 51 -7.80 4.21 -7.49
C GLU A 51 -7.86 4.60 -6.00
N ILE A 52 -7.49 3.69 -5.08
CA ILE A 52 -7.52 3.94 -3.63
C ILE A 52 -6.13 4.11 -3.03
N TRP A 53 -5.09 4.20 -3.85
CA TRP A 53 -3.72 4.39 -3.35
C TRP A 53 -3.56 5.69 -2.56
N GLU A 54 -4.19 6.78 -2.98
CA GLU A 54 -4.17 8.04 -2.22
C GLU A 54 -4.87 7.90 -0.86
N GLU A 55 -5.95 7.12 -0.80
CA GLU A 55 -6.66 6.85 0.45
C GLU A 55 -5.86 5.96 1.40
N LEU A 56 -5.09 5.02 0.84
CA LEU A 56 -4.13 4.18 1.55
C LEU A 56 -2.94 5.00 2.07
N ASP A 57 -2.39 5.89 1.26
CA ASP A 57 -1.30 6.78 1.66
C ASP A 57 -1.70 7.68 2.84
N ASN A 58 -2.97 8.10 2.86
CA ASN A 58 -3.58 8.88 3.94
C ASN A 58 -4.45 8.02 4.87
N ALA A 59 -4.16 6.71 4.96
CA ALA A 59 -4.91 5.83 5.84
C ALA A 59 -4.56 6.09 7.31
N TYR A 60 -5.57 5.94 8.17
CA TYR A 60 -5.41 5.93 9.61
C TYR A 60 -6.12 4.71 10.18
N LEU A 61 -5.72 4.30 11.39
CA LEU A 61 -6.28 3.11 12.02
C LEU A 61 -7.81 3.25 12.16
N ASN A 62 -8.56 2.18 11.89
CA ASN A 62 -10.03 2.14 11.82
C ASN A 62 -10.66 2.98 10.70
N LYS A 63 -9.90 3.60 9.79
CA LYS A 63 -10.46 4.22 8.59
C LYS A 63 -11.17 3.16 7.76
N VAL A 64 -12.37 3.49 7.27
CA VAL A 64 -13.09 2.65 6.32
C VAL A 64 -12.92 3.27 4.94
N ILE A 65 -12.36 2.51 4.01
CA ILE A 65 -12.14 2.87 2.61
C ILE A 65 -13.22 2.14 1.82
N HIS A 66 -14.01 2.87 1.04
CA HIS A 66 -15.02 2.29 0.18
C HIS A 66 -14.49 2.22 -1.25
N TYR A 67 -14.40 1.00 -1.80
CA TYR A 67 -13.93 0.81 -3.16
C TYR A 67 -14.88 -0.07 -3.96
N LYS A 68 -15.35 0.45 -5.09
CA LYS A 68 -16.38 -0.13 -5.95
C LYS A 68 -17.66 -0.47 -5.17
N ASN A 69 -17.69 -1.66 -4.56
CA ASN A 69 -18.81 -2.18 -3.79
C ASN A 69 -18.33 -3.04 -2.61
N THR A 70 -17.16 -2.71 -2.07
CA THR A 70 -16.57 -3.40 -0.92
C THR A 70 -16.00 -2.37 0.02
N TYR A 71 -16.26 -2.57 1.31
CA TYR A 71 -15.67 -1.77 2.36
C TYR A 71 -14.43 -2.46 2.89
N PHE A 72 -13.36 -1.67 3.00
CA PHE A 72 -12.09 -2.08 3.56
C PHE A 72 -11.84 -1.27 4.83
N LYS A 73 -11.87 -1.92 5.99
CA LYS A 73 -11.49 -1.29 7.25
C LYS A 73 -10.01 -1.46 7.48
N VAL A 74 -9.30 -0.36 7.71
CA VAL A 74 -7.89 -0.38 8.10
C VAL A 74 -7.80 -0.87 9.54
N ILE A 75 -7.31 -2.08 9.74
CA ILE A 75 -7.19 -2.68 11.07
C ILE A 75 -5.77 -2.54 11.64
N GLN A 76 -4.78 -2.43 10.76
CA GLN A 76 -3.38 -2.29 11.16
C GLN A 76 -2.64 -1.41 10.16
N ILE A 77 -1.77 -0.57 10.67
CA ILE A 77 -0.86 0.25 9.88
C ILE A 77 0.53 0.06 10.46
N ASN A 78 1.41 -0.50 9.66
CA ASN A 78 2.82 -0.64 9.98
C ASN A 78 3.56 0.47 9.25
N LYS A 79 4.13 1.38 10.03
CA LYS A 79 5.07 2.38 9.53
C LYS A 79 6.43 1.73 9.69
N ASN A 80 7.02 1.23 8.60
CA ASN A 80 8.36 0.69 8.64
C ASN A 80 9.32 1.89 8.74
N SER A 81 9.43 2.45 9.96
CA SER A 81 10.62 3.22 10.31
C SER A 81 11.77 2.25 10.28
N GLN A 82 12.46 2.16 9.14
CA GLN A 82 13.83 1.67 9.10
C GLN A 82 14.63 2.45 10.15
N VAL A 83 14.75 1.90 11.35
CA VAL A 83 15.91 2.09 12.20
C VAL A 83 16.15 0.78 12.94
N ARG A 84 17.06 -0.02 12.40
CA ARG A 84 18.25 -0.51 13.13
C ARG A 84 19.14 -1.27 12.14
N TYR A 85 20.19 -0.58 11.71
CA TYR A 85 21.45 -1.25 11.43
C TYR A 85 21.93 -1.90 12.74
N SER A 86 22.35 -3.15 12.71
CA SER A 86 23.22 -3.78 13.70
C SER A 86 24.34 -4.48 12.96
#